data_AF-A0A7W1FF02-F1
#
_entry.id   AF-A0A7W1FF02-F1
#
_cell.length_a   1.000
_cell.length_b   1.000
_cell.length_c   1.000
_cell.angle_alpha   90.00
_cell.angle_beta   90.00
_cell.angle_gamma   90.00
#
_symmetry.space_group_name_H-M   'P 1'
#
loop_
_entity.id
_entity.type
_entity.pdbx_description
1 polymer ?
#
loop_
_entity_poly.entity_id
_entity_poly.type
_entity_poly.pdbx_seq_one_letter_code
_entity_poly.pdbx_strand_id
1 'polypeptide(L)'
;MKIKTIFLLIILVLLSTSIFAQKQDASVVVQSFYKFHLSRSGIFDAGEVKARKKWFTDELNKLFQTELQREKEYLKANPTDKPHFGDGFPFQSLDECESAGKSIKNTFQVGAATVKGEKAMVEVKFYSPKECGGDLIDTYKVELVKSKGKWLIDDWLYSDAKTLTEDLKRTNY
;
A
#
# COMPACT_ATOMS: atom_id res chain seq x y z
N MET A 1 14.91 59.40 19.33
CA MET A 1 15.89 58.28 19.24
C MET A 1 15.14 56.98 19.53
N LYS A 2 15.39 55.89 18.78
CA LYS A 2 14.79 54.53 18.91
C LYS A 2 13.48 54.23 18.12
N ILE A 3 13.51 54.32 16.79
CA ILE A 3 12.49 53.68 15.90
C ILE A 3 13.14 52.75 14.85
N LYS A 4 14.47 52.65 14.80
CA LYS A 4 15.19 51.90 13.73
C LYS A 4 15.38 50.40 13.99
N THR A 5 15.05 49.88 15.17
CA THR A 5 15.41 48.49 15.54
C THR A 5 14.29 47.45 15.36
N ILE A 6 13.07 47.87 15.03
CA ILE A 6 11.92 46.93 14.90
C ILE A 6 11.79 46.38 13.47
N PHE A 7 12.29 47.08 12.46
CA PHE A 7 12.11 46.67 11.06
C PHE A 7 13.04 45.52 10.61
N LEU A 8 14.09 45.20 11.35
CA LEU A 8 15.06 44.16 10.97
C LEU A 8 14.61 42.73 11.36
N LEU A 9 13.64 42.59 12.26
CA LEU A 9 13.23 41.29 12.80
C LEU A 9 12.10 40.62 12.00
N ILE A 10 11.41 41.35 11.13
CA ILE A 10 10.30 40.81 10.30
C ILE A 10 10.82 40.16 9.00
N ILE A 11 12.00 40.55 8.51
CA ILE A 11 12.56 40.02 7.26
C ILE A 11 13.17 38.61 7.45
N LEU A 12 13.58 38.23 8.67
CA LEU A 12 14.19 36.91 8.93
C LEU A 12 13.16 35.77 9.05
N VAL A 13 11.87 36.06 9.23
CA VAL A 13 10.79 35.05 9.38
C VAL A 13 10.19 34.65 8.02
N LEU A 14 10.44 35.40 6.95
CA LEU A 14 9.91 35.11 5.61
C LEU A 14 10.80 34.16 4.79
N LEU A 15 11.98 33.79 5.28
CA LEU A 15 12.95 32.94 4.56
C LEU A 15 12.92 31.46 4.98
N SER A 16 12.11 31.07 5.95
CA SER A 16 12.25 29.76 6.63
C SER A 16 11.13 28.73 6.38
N THR A 17 10.26 28.92 5.38
CA THR A 17 9.28 27.87 5.02
C THR A 17 9.28 27.50 3.54
N SER A 18 10.46 27.45 2.92
CA SER A 18 10.65 26.52 1.80
C SER A 18 10.77 25.10 2.38
N ILE A 19 9.66 24.56 2.90
CA ILE A 19 9.53 23.11 3.04
C ILE A 19 9.52 22.61 1.59
N PHE A 20 10.72 22.35 1.05
CA PHE A 20 10.86 21.60 -0.18
C PHE A 20 10.04 20.35 0.04
N ALA A 21 8.92 20.22 -0.67
CA ALA A 21 8.21 18.97 -0.79
C ALA A 21 9.21 17.99 -1.41
N GLN A 22 9.96 17.30 -0.56
CA GLN A 22 10.93 16.30 -0.99
C GLN A 22 10.12 15.33 -1.83
N LYS A 23 10.46 15.24 -3.13
CA LYS A 23 9.90 14.24 -4.03
C LYS A 23 10.14 12.90 -3.37
N GLN A 24 9.09 12.33 -2.79
CA GLN A 24 9.19 11.06 -2.11
C GLN A 24 9.54 10.00 -3.16
N ASP A 25 10.54 9.18 -2.86
CA ASP A 25 10.92 8.07 -3.73
C ASP A 25 9.79 7.02 -3.76
N ALA A 26 9.58 6.37 -4.91
CA ALA A 26 8.55 5.35 -5.07
C ALA A 26 8.74 4.18 -4.08
N SER A 27 9.99 3.76 -3.82
CA SER A 27 10.31 2.73 -2.82
C SER A 27 9.91 3.15 -1.40
N VAL A 28 10.09 4.43 -1.05
CA VAL A 28 9.68 4.99 0.25
C VAL A 28 8.16 5.03 0.37
N VAL A 29 7.43 5.27 -0.72
CA VAL A 29 5.95 5.17 -0.74
C VAL A 29 5.51 3.74 -0.46
N VAL A 30 6.06 2.74 -1.15
CA VAL A 30 5.75 1.32 -0.94
C VAL A 30 6.08 0.87 0.49
N GLN A 31 7.27 1.22 0.99
CA GLN A 31 7.68 0.93 2.36
C GLN A 31 6.71 1.51 3.39
N SER A 32 6.23 2.73 3.14
CA SER A 32 5.28 3.42 4.02
C SER A 32 3.88 2.82 3.94
N PHE A 33 3.46 2.39 2.74
CA PHE A 33 2.22 1.66 2.54
C PHE A 33 2.21 0.35 3.34
N TYR A 34 3.23 -0.49 3.25
CA TYR A 34 3.25 -1.77 3.97
C TYR A 34 3.32 -1.59 5.49
N LYS A 35 4.07 -0.60 5.99
CA LYS A 35 4.04 -0.25 7.42
C LYS A 35 2.65 0.16 7.88
N PHE A 36 1.94 0.93 7.06
CA PHE A 36 0.54 1.27 7.33
C PHE A 36 -0.38 0.05 7.23
N HIS A 37 -0.21 -0.80 6.21
CA HIS A 37 -1.03 -1.99 6.00
C HIS A 37 -0.96 -2.95 7.19
N LEU A 38 0.25 -3.21 7.69
CA LEU A 38 0.50 -4.15 8.80
C LEU A 38 0.01 -3.64 10.16
N SER A 39 -0.23 -2.34 10.31
CA SER A 39 -0.80 -1.74 11.53
C SER A 39 -2.32 -1.70 11.53
N ARG A 40 -2.96 -2.20 10.47
CA ARG A 40 -4.41 -2.19 10.26
C ARG A 40 -4.98 -3.60 10.33
N SER A 41 -6.31 -3.67 10.30
CA SER A 41 -7.00 -4.92 10.02
C SER A 41 -6.64 -5.39 8.61
N GLY A 42 -6.38 -6.69 8.47
CA GLY A 42 -6.19 -7.34 7.17
C GLY A 42 -7.51 -7.55 6.42
N ILE A 43 -8.64 -7.42 7.12
CA ILE A 43 -10.00 -7.69 6.60
C ILE A 43 -10.29 -6.82 5.37
N PHE A 44 -10.85 -7.45 4.35
CA PHE A 44 -11.31 -6.77 3.15
C PHE A 44 -12.74 -6.23 3.36
N ASP A 45 -12.86 -4.95 3.70
CA ASP A 45 -14.16 -4.28 3.84
C ASP A 45 -14.12 -2.81 3.37
N ALA A 46 -15.29 -2.16 3.31
CA ALA A 46 -15.42 -0.78 2.86
C ALA A 46 -14.63 0.23 3.73
N GLY A 47 -14.54 0.00 5.04
CA GLY A 47 -13.79 0.84 5.96
C GLY A 47 -12.29 0.73 5.72
N GLU A 48 -11.78 -0.49 5.54
CA GLU A 48 -10.38 -0.76 5.31
C GLU A 48 -9.92 -0.36 3.90
N VAL A 49 -10.78 -0.48 2.88
CA VAL A 49 -10.51 0.09 1.55
C VAL A 49 -10.43 1.61 1.63
N LYS A 50 -11.38 2.26 2.32
CA LYS A 50 -11.39 3.72 2.51
C LYS A 50 -10.14 4.21 3.25
N ALA A 51 -9.68 3.47 4.27
CA ALA A 51 -8.47 3.79 5.01
C ALA A 51 -7.21 3.77 4.11
N ARG A 52 -7.22 2.93 3.07
CA ARG A 52 -6.10 2.79 2.12
C ARG A 52 -6.21 3.70 0.89
N LYS A 53 -7.34 4.38 0.66
CA LYS A 53 -7.61 5.20 -0.53
C LYS A 53 -6.46 6.14 -0.93
N LYS A 54 -5.78 6.79 0.03
CA LYS A 54 -4.70 7.74 -0.25
C LYS A 54 -3.46 7.14 -0.92
N TRP A 55 -3.31 5.82 -0.87
CA TRP A 55 -2.18 5.10 -1.42
C TRP A 55 -2.40 4.66 -2.86
N PHE A 56 -3.65 4.63 -3.33
CA PHE A 56 -4.03 4.02 -4.59
C PHE A 56 -4.34 5.06 -5.66
N THR A 57 -4.21 4.67 -6.92
CA THR A 57 -4.82 5.42 -8.03
C THR A 57 -6.34 5.41 -7.89
N ASP A 58 -6.99 6.41 -8.48
CA ASP A 58 -8.47 6.49 -8.47
C ASP A 58 -9.10 5.27 -9.17
N GLU A 59 -8.44 4.73 -10.21
CA GLU A 59 -8.88 3.52 -10.91
C GLU A 59 -8.81 2.29 -9.99
N LEU A 60 -7.66 2.02 -9.38
CA LEU A 60 -7.51 0.90 -8.46
C LEU A 60 -8.48 0.99 -7.28
N ASN A 61 -8.65 2.19 -6.70
CA ASN A 61 -9.63 2.39 -5.64
C ASN A 61 -11.06 2.11 -6.13
N LYS A 62 -11.42 2.47 -7.37
CA LYS A 62 -12.72 2.16 -7.96
C LYS A 62 -12.90 0.64 -8.13
N LEU A 63 -11.87 -0.08 -8.55
CA LEU A 63 -11.91 -1.54 -8.67
C LEU A 63 -12.19 -2.23 -7.33
N PHE A 64 -11.57 -1.78 -6.24
CA PHE A 64 -11.89 -2.29 -4.91
C PHE A 64 -13.34 -2.01 -4.49
N GLN A 65 -13.88 -0.83 -4.81
CA GLN A 65 -15.29 -0.53 -4.52
C GLN A 65 -16.23 -1.42 -5.34
N THR A 66 -15.90 -1.68 -6.61
CA THR A 66 -16.63 -2.62 -7.45
C THR A 66 -16.59 -4.03 -6.87
N GLU A 67 -15.44 -4.48 -6.37
CA GLU A 67 -15.31 -5.80 -5.76
C GLU A 67 -16.18 -5.95 -4.50
N LEU A 68 -16.15 -4.97 -3.59
CA LEU A 68 -17.00 -4.98 -2.40
C LEU A 68 -18.49 -5.09 -2.75
N GLN A 69 -18.92 -4.44 -3.82
CA GLN A 69 -20.30 -4.52 -4.28
C GLN A 69 -20.60 -5.90 -4.91
N ARG A 70 -19.69 -6.42 -5.74
CA ARG A 70 -19.82 -7.74 -6.36
C ARG A 70 -19.90 -8.85 -5.30
N GLU A 71 -19.00 -8.82 -4.32
CA GLU A 71 -18.98 -9.74 -3.19
C GLU A 71 -20.29 -9.70 -2.41
N LYS A 72 -20.80 -8.50 -2.09
CA LYS A 72 -22.07 -8.34 -1.40
C LYS A 72 -23.25 -8.92 -2.19
N GLU A 73 -23.29 -8.72 -3.51
CA GLU A 73 -24.34 -9.27 -4.37
C GLU A 73 -24.27 -10.79 -4.45
N TYR A 74 -23.06 -11.35 -4.58
CA TYR A 74 -22.85 -12.79 -4.62
C TYR A 74 -23.24 -13.46 -3.31
N LEU A 75 -22.75 -12.97 -2.17
CA LEU A 75 -23.00 -13.56 -0.86
C LEU A 75 -24.45 -13.43 -0.41
N LYS A 76 -25.20 -12.47 -0.97
CA LYS A 76 -26.66 -12.41 -0.78
C LYS A 76 -27.37 -13.63 -1.38
N ALA A 77 -26.88 -14.13 -2.52
CA ALA A 77 -27.40 -15.33 -3.16
C ALA A 77 -26.78 -16.61 -2.59
N ASN A 78 -25.53 -16.55 -2.13
CA ASN A 78 -24.75 -17.68 -1.63
C ASN A 78 -24.19 -17.40 -0.22
N PRO A 79 -25.03 -17.39 0.83
CA PRO A 79 -24.64 -16.90 2.15
C PRO A 79 -23.65 -17.80 2.91
N THR A 80 -23.46 -19.05 2.46
CA THR A 80 -22.49 -19.99 3.05
C THR A 80 -21.13 -19.95 2.39
N ASP A 81 -21.01 -19.25 1.27
CA ASP A 81 -19.78 -19.22 0.50
C ASP A 81 -18.77 -18.26 1.13
N LYS A 82 -17.49 -18.57 0.93
CA LYS A 82 -16.41 -17.72 1.38
C LYS A 82 -16.27 -16.52 0.43
N PRO A 83 -16.04 -15.30 0.95
CA PRO A 83 -15.69 -14.19 0.09
C PRO A 83 -14.38 -14.40 -0.68
N HIS A 84 -14.22 -13.83 -1.87
CA HIS A 84 -13.02 -13.99 -2.71
C HIS A 84 -11.77 -13.49 -1.98
N PHE A 85 -11.88 -12.32 -1.33
CA PHE A 85 -10.87 -11.78 -0.42
C PHE A 85 -11.22 -12.04 1.05
N GLY A 86 -11.84 -13.18 1.34
CA GLY A 86 -12.31 -13.53 2.69
C GLY A 86 -11.19 -13.68 3.71
N ASP A 87 -9.96 -13.94 3.27
CA ASP A 87 -8.78 -13.95 4.14
C ASP A 87 -8.12 -12.56 4.29
N GLY A 88 -8.62 -11.56 3.58
CA GLY A 88 -8.11 -10.19 3.61
C GLY A 88 -7.56 -9.71 2.27
N PHE A 89 -6.90 -8.55 2.32
CA PHE A 89 -6.32 -7.96 1.11
C PHE A 89 -5.20 -8.85 0.52
N PRO A 90 -5.13 -8.97 -0.82
CA PRO A 90 -4.11 -9.76 -1.52
C PRO A 90 -2.77 -9.00 -1.64
N PHE A 91 -2.38 -8.24 -0.60
CA PHE A 91 -1.14 -7.47 -0.60
C PHE A 91 0.01 -8.20 0.08
N GLN A 92 -0.26 -9.28 0.81
CA GLN A 92 0.71 -10.01 1.58
C GLN A 92 0.30 -11.49 1.66
N SER A 93 1.28 -12.38 1.74
CA SER A 93 1.02 -13.78 2.05
C SER A 93 0.48 -13.90 3.48
N LEU A 94 -0.58 -14.68 3.62
CA LEU A 94 -1.35 -14.88 4.84
C LEU A 94 -0.68 -15.93 5.74
N ASP A 95 0.56 -15.68 6.14
CA ASP A 95 1.23 -16.58 7.07
C ASP A 95 1.63 -15.83 8.34
N GLU A 96 1.11 -16.34 9.45
CA GLU A 96 1.57 -16.07 10.79
C GLU A 96 2.25 -17.34 11.27
N CYS A 97 3.46 -17.23 11.80
CA CYS A 97 4.10 -18.38 12.43
C CYS A 97 3.90 -18.32 13.94
N GLU A 98 3.66 -19.47 14.56
CA GLU A 98 3.61 -19.57 16.01
C GLU A 98 5.00 -19.94 16.55
N SER A 99 5.54 -19.09 17.42
CA SER A 99 6.77 -19.40 18.15
C SER A 99 6.61 -19.02 19.62
N ALA A 100 6.92 -19.95 20.51
CA ALA A 100 6.75 -19.80 21.96
C ALA A 100 5.33 -19.32 22.39
N GLY A 101 4.29 -19.84 21.71
CA GLY A 101 2.89 -19.51 22.00
C GLY A 101 2.46 -18.11 21.56
N LYS A 102 3.21 -17.46 20.66
CA LYS A 102 2.88 -16.17 20.06
C LYS A 102 2.81 -16.30 18.55
N SER A 103 1.76 -15.73 17.97
CA SER A 103 1.70 -15.47 16.53
C SER A 103 2.68 -14.32 16.19
N ILE A 104 3.56 -14.58 15.23
CA ILE A 104 4.55 -13.65 14.70
C ILE A 104 4.25 -13.43 13.22
N LYS A 105 4.07 -12.16 12.84
CA LYS A 105 3.79 -11.76 11.46
C LYS A 105 5.03 -11.88 10.59
N ASN A 106 4.83 -12.26 9.34
CA ASN A 106 5.84 -12.17 8.30
C ASN A 106 6.51 -10.79 8.24
N THR A 107 7.77 -10.79 7.85
CA THR A 107 8.54 -9.57 7.59
C THR A 107 8.59 -9.29 6.11
N PHE A 108 8.88 -8.03 5.75
CA PHE A 108 8.98 -7.63 4.34
C PHE A 108 10.22 -6.77 4.11
N GLN A 109 10.77 -6.87 2.91
CA GLN A 109 11.87 -6.04 2.42
C GLN A 109 11.46 -5.37 1.12
N VAL A 110 11.59 -4.05 1.08
CA VAL A 110 11.33 -3.24 -0.13
C VAL A 110 12.65 -3.00 -0.86
N GLY A 111 12.68 -3.35 -2.14
CA GLY A 111 13.81 -3.12 -3.03
C GLY A 111 13.88 -1.68 -3.55
N ALA A 112 14.92 -1.41 -4.35
CA ALA A 112 15.04 -0.13 -5.06
C ALA A 112 13.95 0.03 -6.13
N ALA A 113 13.53 1.27 -6.37
CA ALA A 113 12.58 1.57 -7.44
C ALA A 113 13.26 1.60 -8.81
N THR A 114 12.68 0.91 -9.79
CA THR A 114 13.01 1.10 -11.21
C THR A 114 12.05 2.12 -11.80
N VAL A 115 12.52 3.33 -12.08
CA VAL A 115 11.68 4.45 -12.56
C VAL A 115 11.83 4.64 -14.07
N LYS A 116 10.69 4.75 -14.77
CA LYS A 116 10.61 5.08 -16.21
C LYS A 116 9.53 6.14 -16.42
N GLY A 117 9.95 7.41 -16.52
CA GLY A 117 9.04 8.54 -16.67
C GLY A 117 8.13 8.71 -15.45
N GLU A 118 6.81 8.60 -15.66
CA GLU A 118 5.79 8.68 -14.62
C GLU A 118 5.39 7.31 -14.05
N LYS A 119 6.11 6.24 -14.40
CA LYS A 119 5.92 4.91 -13.84
C LYS A 119 7.12 4.48 -13.00
N ALA A 120 6.86 3.70 -11.96
CA ALA A 120 7.89 3.05 -11.17
C ALA A 120 7.48 1.61 -10.83
N MET A 121 8.46 0.72 -10.75
CA MET A 121 8.27 -0.65 -10.29
C MET A 121 9.14 -0.87 -9.05
N VAL A 122 8.55 -1.45 -8.01
CA VAL A 122 9.24 -1.71 -6.73
C VAL A 122 9.03 -3.17 -6.36
N GLU A 123 10.11 -3.91 -6.17
CA GLU A 123 10.05 -5.30 -5.68
C GLU A 123 9.85 -5.32 -4.17
N VAL A 124 8.97 -6.21 -3.70
CA VAL A 124 8.71 -6.44 -2.29
C VAL A 124 8.80 -7.92 -2.01
N LYS A 125 9.72 -8.29 -1.12
CA LYS A 125 9.95 -9.67 -0.71
C LYS A 125 9.36 -9.90 0.67
N PHE A 126 8.65 -10.99 0.84
CA PHE A 126 8.09 -11.41 2.12
C PHE A 126 8.88 -12.60 2.65
N TYR A 127 9.19 -12.55 3.94
CA TYR A 127 9.98 -13.57 4.60
C TYR A 127 9.28 -14.06 5.86
N SER A 128 9.43 -15.35 6.15
CA SER A 128 9.04 -15.86 7.46
C SER A 128 9.93 -15.21 8.53
N PRO A 129 9.44 -15.05 9.77
CA PRO A 129 10.28 -14.60 10.87
C PRO A 129 11.48 -15.52 11.07
N LYS A 130 12.60 -15.01 11.61
CA LYS A 130 13.83 -15.80 11.82
C LYS A 130 13.59 -16.97 12.77
N GLU A 131 12.71 -16.78 13.74
CA GLU A 131 12.23 -17.79 14.69
C GLU A 131 11.50 -18.95 14.00
N CYS A 132 11.15 -18.78 12.72
CA CYS A 132 10.35 -19.66 11.88
C CYS A 132 11.05 -20.00 10.56
N GLY A 133 12.39 -19.93 10.52
CA GLY A 133 13.23 -20.30 9.37
C GLY A 133 13.87 -19.12 8.65
N GLY A 134 13.19 -17.97 8.56
CA GLY A 134 13.70 -16.81 7.83
C GLY A 134 13.65 -16.95 6.31
N ASP A 135 12.83 -17.88 5.81
CA ASP A 135 12.76 -18.24 4.40
C ASP A 135 11.99 -17.19 3.59
N LEU A 136 12.35 -17.05 2.31
CA LEU A 136 11.56 -16.24 1.36
C LEU A 136 10.24 -16.95 1.09
N ILE A 137 9.14 -16.26 1.36
CA ILE A 137 7.77 -16.76 1.14
C ILE A 137 7.33 -16.39 -0.28
N ASP A 138 7.39 -15.11 -0.61
CA ASP A 138 6.88 -14.61 -1.88
C ASP A 138 7.59 -13.32 -2.29
N THR A 139 7.48 -12.98 -3.57
CA THR A 139 7.98 -11.73 -4.13
C THR A 139 6.93 -11.10 -5.03
N TYR A 140 6.47 -9.92 -4.64
CA TYR A 140 5.57 -9.10 -5.44
C TYR A 140 6.31 -7.95 -6.10
N LYS A 141 5.79 -7.49 -7.24
CA LYS A 141 6.20 -6.22 -7.83
C LYS A 141 5.05 -5.24 -7.76
N VAL A 142 5.29 -4.10 -7.12
CA VAL A 142 4.29 -3.04 -6.97
C VAL A 142 4.53 -2.01 -8.05
N GLU A 143 3.54 -1.83 -8.92
CA GLU A 143 3.54 -0.76 -9.91
C GLU A 143 3.01 0.53 -9.27
N LEU A 144 3.74 1.63 -9.50
CA LEU A 144 3.33 2.96 -9.09
C LEU A 144 3.25 3.89 -10.30
N VAL A 145 2.26 4.77 -10.29
CA VAL A 145 2.10 5.86 -11.25
C VAL A 145 2.24 7.20 -10.53
N LYS A 146 2.92 8.14 -11.18
CA LYS A 146 3.06 9.50 -10.70
C LYS A 146 1.88 10.33 -11.18
N SER A 147 1.05 10.76 -10.24
CA SER A 147 -0.09 11.65 -10.53
C SER A 147 0.00 12.90 -9.68
N LYS A 148 -0.08 14.08 -10.32
CA LYS A 148 0.02 15.40 -9.65
C LYS A 148 1.23 15.51 -8.73
N GLY A 149 2.37 14.96 -9.17
CA GLY A 149 3.63 14.99 -8.44
C GLY A 149 3.78 13.96 -7.30
N LYS A 150 2.77 13.10 -7.07
CA LYS A 150 2.78 12.07 -6.03
C LYS A 150 2.80 10.67 -6.66
N TRP A 151 3.55 9.74 -6.08
CA TRP A 151 3.45 8.33 -6.44
C TRP A 151 2.23 7.71 -5.76
N LEU A 152 1.45 6.97 -6.54
CA LEU A 152 0.30 6.19 -6.10
C LEU A 152 0.50 4.77 -6.60
N ILE A 153 0.10 3.79 -5.79
CA ILE A 153 0.11 2.40 -6.19
C ILE A 153 -1.01 2.18 -7.18
N ASP A 154 -0.67 1.56 -8.30
CA ASP A 154 -1.58 1.30 -9.41
C ASP A 154 -1.90 -0.19 -9.51
N ASP A 155 -0.91 -1.07 -9.30
CA ASP A 155 -1.11 -2.51 -9.40
C ASP A 155 -0.10 -3.32 -8.59
N TRP A 156 -0.41 -4.60 -8.39
CA TRP A 156 0.51 -5.62 -7.90
C TRP A 156 0.63 -6.71 -8.95
N LEU A 157 1.86 -7.10 -9.25
CA LEU A 157 2.16 -8.32 -9.99
C LEU A 157 2.54 -9.39 -8.98
N TYR A 158 1.75 -10.45 -8.94
CA TYR A 158 1.99 -11.62 -8.10
C TYR A 158 3.10 -12.50 -8.69
N SER A 159 3.53 -13.51 -7.92
CA SER A 159 4.55 -14.47 -8.36
C SER A 159 4.10 -15.34 -9.53
N ASP A 160 2.79 -15.53 -9.73
CA ASP A 160 2.21 -16.23 -10.88
C ASP A 160 2.05 -15.36 -12.14
N ALA A 161 2.60 -14.14 -12.10
CA ALA A 161 2.54 -13.12 -13.15
C ALA A 161 1.15 -12.53 -13.44
N LYS A 162 0.10 -12.92 -12.69
CA LYS A 162 -1.18 -12.20 -12.74
C LYS A 162 -1.08 -10.89 -12.00
N THR A 163 -1.97 -9.96 -12.34
CA THR A 163 -2.08 -8.70 -11.62
C THR A 163 -3.33 -8.60 -10.76
N LEU A 164 -3.25 -7.78 -9.71
CA LEU A 164 -4.40 -7.45 -8.89
C LEU A 164 -5.52 -6.81 -9.73
N THR A 165 -5.15 -5.93 -10.66
CA THR A 165 -6.12 -5.29 -11.54
C THR A 165 -6.84 -6.31 -12.43
N GLU A 166 -6.14 -7.32 -12.94
CA GLU A 166 -6.76 -8.43 -13.68
C GLU A 166 -7.73 -9.23 -12.81
N ASP A 167 -7.33 -9.57 -11.58
CA ASP A 167 -8.18 -10.30 -10.63
C ASP A 167 -9.44 -9.50 -10.25
N LEU A 168 -9.28 -8.19 -9.99
CA LEU A 168 -10.42 -7.31 -9.69
C LEU A 168 -11.36 -7.14 -10.90
N LYS A 169 -10.84 -7.21 -12.14
CA LYS A 169 -11.62 -7.09 -13.38
C LYS A 169 -12.27 -8.40 -13.85
N ARG A 170 -12.17 -9.50 -13.09
CA ARG A 170 -12.79 -10.78 -13.44
C ARG A 170 -14.29 -10.66 -13.73
N THR A 171 -14.83 -11.50 -14.61
CA THR A 171 -16.26 -11.44 -14.98
C THR A 171 -17.15 -12.26 -14.06
N ASN A 172 -16.61 -13.33 -13.49
CA ASN A 172 -17.33 -14.24 -12.60
C ASN A 172 -16.85 -14.07 -11.16
N TYR A 173 -17.76 -14.33 -10.22
CA TYR A 173 -17.38 -14.56 -8.84
C TYR A 173 -16.97 -16.02 -8.65
#